data_AF-A0A6B3NNE2-F1
#
_entry.id   AF-A0A6B3NNE2-F1
#
_cell.length_a   1.000
_cell.length_b   1.000
_cell.length_c   1.000
_cell.angle_alpha   90.00
_cell.angle_beta   90.00
_cell.angle_gamma   90.00
#
_symmetry.space_group_name_H-M   'P 1'
#
loop_
_entity.id
_entity.type
_entity.pdbx_description
1 polymer ?
#
loop_
_entity_poly.entity_id
_entity_poly.type
_entity_poly.pdbx_seq_one_letter_code
_entity_poly.pdbx_strand_id
1 'polypeptide(L)'
;YPAFASEYQILAPDLIGWGRSEHPQRNYQIDDYITTIIEFVEQTCTEPAPVIASSLTAALTIRAAIARPDLFKLLILTTPAGLSDFGEDYSRSFFAQLAGTPMLDRILYNTGIATRNGIRSFLENRQFASASRVYQEIVDAYLASAVQPNAEYAALSFVRGDLCFDLSLYVPQLTTPTAIIWGEKSEFTGPEIGRRLATLNPQAIQIFQPLEDVGLTPQLEMPAVTIGLIRRYLNLLGSY
;
A
#
# COMPACT_ATOMS: atom_id res chain seq x y z
N TYR A 1 -13.11 -7.40 -1.46
CA TYR A 1 -13.27 -8.11 -0.16
C TYR A 1 -14.65 -8.79 -0.03
N PRO A 2 -15.08 -9.65 -0.97
CA PRO A 2 -16.44 -10.23 -0.94
C PRO A 2 -16.70 -11.08 0.32
N ALA A 3 -15.65 -11.68 0.89
CA ALA A 3 -15.74 -12.50 2.10
C ALA A 3 -16.23 -11.77 3.37
N PHE A 4 -16.39 -10.45 3.32
CA PHE A 4 -16.86 -9.62 4.45
C PHE A 4 -18.19 -8.93 4.16
N ALA A 5 -18.75 -9.07 2.94
CA ALA A 5 -19.88 -8.27 2.49
C ALA A 5 -21.21 -8.59 3.20
N SER A 6 -21.31 -9.75 3.85
CA SER A 6 -22.46 -10.12 4.69
C SER A 6 -22.44 -9.48 6.08
N GLU A 7 -21.29 -8.95 6.51
CA GLU A 7 -21.05 -8.47 7.87
C GLU A 7 -20.70 -6.98 7.91
N TYR A 8 -20.12 -6.45 6.83
CA TYR A 8 -19.64 -5.08 6.74
C TYR A 8 -20.11 -4.42 5.45
N GLN A 9 -20.38 -3.12 5.53
CA GLN A 9 -20.34 -2.26 4.35
C GLN A 9 -18.87 -2.07 3.96
N ILE A 10 -18.55 -2.35 2.70
CA ILE A 10 -17.17 -2.33 2.21
C ILE A 10 -17.01 -1.20 1.22
N LEU A 11 -16.07 -0.31 1.53
CA LEU A 11 -15.63 0.76 0.66
C LEU A 11 -14.20 0.46 0.20
N ALA A 12 -13.96 0.52 -1.11
CA ALA A 12 -12.66 0.28 -1.72
C ALA A 12 -12.45 1.30 -2.86
N PRO A 13 -12.00 2.52 -2.52
CA PRO A 13 -11.79 3.57 -3.51
C PRO A 13 -10.50 3.33 -4.31
N ASP A 14 -10.50 3.77 -5.56
CA ASP A 14 -9.27 4.03 -6.28
C ASP A 14 -8.70 5.39 -5.83
N LEU A 15 -7.41 5.47 -5.52
CA LEU A 15 -6.79 6.74 -5.13
C LEU A 15 -6.71 7.71 -6.32
N ILE A 16 -6.65 9.01 -6.05
CA ILE A 16 -6.40 10.02 -7.10
C ILE A 16 -5.16 9.65 -7.91
N GLY A 17 -5.26 9.68 -9.23
CA GLY A 17 -4.19 9.25 -10.13
C GLY A 17 -4.09 7.74 -10.36
N TRP A 18 -5.03 6.94 -9.84
CA TRP A 18 -5.04 5.49 -10.02
C TRP A 18 -6.42 4.97 -10.40
N GLY A 19 -6.46 3.81 -11.07
CA GLY A 19 -7.69 3.05 -11.32
C GLY A 19 -8.71 3.88 -12.10
N ARG A 20 -9.93 4.00 -11.60
CA ARG A 20 -11.01 4.78 -12.22
C ARG A 20 -11.20 6.16 -11.62
N SER A 21 -10.38 6.54 -10.64
CA SER A 21 -10.37 7.90 -10.11
C SER A 21 -9.75 8.86 -11.13
N GLU A 22 -9.95 10.16 -10.89
CA GLU A 22 -9.43 11.19 -11.79
C GLU A 22 -7.90 11.14 -11.85
N HIS A 23 -7.34 11.40 -13.03
CA HIS A 23 -5.89 11.50 -13.28
C HIS A 23 -5.46 12.93 -13.64
N PRO A 24 -5.46 13.90 -12.69
CA PRO A 24 -4.98 15.25 -12.98
C PRO A 24 -3.51 15.25 -13.43
N GLN A 25 -3.20 16.09 -14.41
CA GLN A 25 -1.83 16.29 -14.91
C GLN A 25 -1.03 17.15 -13.92
N ARG A 26 -0.55 16.52 -12.85
CA ARG A 26 0.24 17.18 -11.79
C ARG A 26 1.30 16.25 -11.22
N ASN A 27 2.27 16.82 -10.51
CA ASN A 27 3.14 16.02 -9.64
C ASN A 27 2.35 15.69 -8.37
N TYR A 28 2.22 14.40 -8.08
CA TYR A 28 1.52 13.94 -6.90
C TYR A 28 2.44 14.06 -5.70
N GLN A 29 1.95 14.66 -4.63
CA GLN A 29 2.66 14.83 -3.37
C GLN A 29 2.09 13.87 -2.32
N ILE A 30 2.85 13.62 -1.27
CA ILE A 30 2.41 12.80 -0.14
C ILE A 30 1.10 13.32 0.45
N ASP A 31 1.00 14.64 0.63
CA ASP A 31 -0.17 15.27 1.23
C ASP A 31 -1.43 15.12 0.36
N ASP A 32 -1.30 15.00 -0.96
CA ASP A 32 -2.45 14.72 -1.84
C ASP A 32 -3.15 13.41 -1.44
N TYR A 33 -2.37 12.37 -1.15
CA TYR A 33 -2.91 11.07 -0.77
C TYR A 33 -3.41 11.05 0.67
N ILE A 34 -2.68 11.69 1.61
CA ILE A 34 -3.11 11.77 3.01
C ILE A 34 -4.45 12.51 3.10
N THR A 35 -4.57 13.67 2.45
CA THR A 35 -5.83 14.43 2.41
C THR A 35 -6.93 13.62 1.75
N THR A 36 -6.67 12.96 0.61
CA THR A 36 -7.66 12.11 -0.06
C THR A 36 -8.17 10.98 0.85
N ILE A 37 -7.28 10.32 1.62
CA ILE A 37 -7.66 9.24 2.55
C ILE A 37 -8.54 9.79 3.68
N ILE A 38 -8.14 10.92 4.29
CA ILE A 38 -8.88 11.57 5.38
C ILE A 38 -10.28 11.98 4.89
N GLU A 39 -10.34 12.73 3.80
CA GLU A 39 -11.60 13.24 3.24
C GLU A 39 -12.52 12.10 2.81
N PHE A 40 -11.97 11.03 2.23
CA PHE A 40 -12.76 9.87 1.86
C PHE A 40 -13.44 9.25 3.09
N VAL A 41 -12.69 8.98 4.15
CA VAL A 41 -13.28 8.39 5.37
C VAL A 41 -14.27 9.35 6.01
N GLU A 42 -13.93 10.63 6.13
CA GLU A 42 -14.81 11.66 6.72
C GLU A 42 -16.14 11.83 5.97
N GLN A 43 -16.13 11.74 4.64
CA GLN A 43 -17.33 11.96 3.83
C GLN A 43 -18.17 10.69 3.64
N THR A 44 -17.60 9.50 3.81
CA THR A 44 -18.28 8.24 3.48
C THR A 44 -18.62 7.37 4.69
N CYS A 45 -17.96 7.60 5.83
CA CYS A 45 -18.19 6.87 7.06
C CYS A 45 -18.85 7.77 8.11
N THR A 46 -19.89 7.28 8.77
CA THR A 46 -20.59 8.02 9.85
C THR A 46 -19.94 7.84 11.22
N GLU A 47 -19.05 6.86 11.36
CA GLU A 47 -18.34 6.50 12.58
C GLU A 47 -16.89 6.17 12.23
N PRO A 48 -15.94 6.21 13.20
CA PRO A 48 -14.56 5.80 12.95
C PRO A 48 -14.51 4.40 12.32
N ALA A 49 -13.77 4.25 11.22
CA ALA A 49 -13.81 3.04 10.39
C ALA A 49 -12.60 2.11 10.65
N PRO A 50 -12.79 0.79 10.66
CA PRO A 50 -11.69 -0.15 10.46
C PRO A 50 -11.12 0.02 9.05
N VAL A 51 -9.82 0.29 8.93
CA VAL A 51 -9.16 0.50 7.63
C VAL A 51 -8.14 -0.59 7.36
N ILE A 52 -8.19 -1.11 6.14
CA ILE A 52 -7.23 -2.08 5.62
C ILE A 52 -6.48 -1.41 4.47
N ALA A 53 -5.15 -1.40 4.54
CA ALA A 53 -4.31 -0.77 3.52
C ALA A 53 -3.04 -1.58 3.30
N SER A 54 -2.37 -1.37 2.15
CA SER A 54 -1.16 -2.10 1.78
C SER A 54 -0.02 -1.20 1.33
N SER A 55 1.22 -1.59 1.61
CA SER A 55 2.44 -0.97 1.06
C SER A 55 2.51 0.54 1.29
N LEU A 56 2.80 1.35 0.27
CA LEU A 56 2.87 2.80 0.38
C LEU A 56 1.54 3.41 0.88
N THR A 57 0.40 2.89 0.41
CA THR A 57 -0.92 3.34 0.90
C THR A 57 -1.08 3.06 2.39
N ALA A 58 -0.52 1.97 2.92
CA ALA A 58 -0.53 1.71 4.37
C ALA A 58 0.32 2.71 5.14
N ALA A 59 1.50 3.09 4.63
CA ALA A 59 2.34 4.13 5.23
C ALA A 59 1.64 5.50 5.24
N LEU A 60 0.96 5.86 4.15
CA LEU A 60 0.16 7.07 4.05
C LEU A 60 -1.05 7.03 5.00
N THR A 61 -1.69 5.86 5.14
CA THR A 61 -2.81 5.65 6.07
C THR A 61 -2.38 5.82 7.53
N ILE A 62 -1.16 5.38 7.90
CA ILE A 62 -0.60 5.65 9.24
C ILE A 62 -0.54 7.17 9.49
N ARG A 63 -0.03 7.94 8.53
CA ARG A 63 0.04 9.41 8.66
C ARG A 63 -1.34 10.06 8.70
N ALA A 64 -2.31 9.55 7.93
CA ALA A 64 -3.70 9.99 7.99
C ALA A 64 -4.32 9.72 9.38
N ALA A 65 -4.09 8.53 9.95
CA ALA A 65 -4.57 8.16 11.27
C ALA A 65 -3.89 8.94 12.41
N ILE A 66 -2.64 9.36 12.23
CA ILE A 66 -1.97 10.29 13.16
C ILE A 66 -2.63 11.67 13.12
N ALA A 67 -2.94 12.17 11.92
CA ALA A 67 -3.53 13.49 11.74
C ALA A 67 -4.99 13.56 12.21
N ARG A 68 -5.76 12.49 12.01
CA ARG A 68 -7.20 12.41 12.33
C ARG A 68 -7.55 11.06 13.00
N PRO A 69 -7.04 10.79 14.21
CA PRO A 69 -7.28 9.51 14.89
C PRO A 69 -8.76 9.25 15.18
N ASP A 70 -9.57 10.31 15.23
CA ASP A 70 -11.02 10.26 15.38
C ASP A 70 -11.74 9.59 14.19
N LEU A 71 -11.10 9.45 13.03
CA LEU A 71 -11.70 8.81 11.85
C LEU A 71 -11.40 7.31 11.73
N PHE A 72 -10.43 6.79 12.49
CA PHE A 72 -9.93 5.42 12.32
C PHE A 72 -10.13 4.61 13.59
N LYS A 73 -10.98 3.58 13.52
CA LYS A 73 -11.22 2.67 14.64
C LYS A 73 -10.03 1.76 14.90
N LEU A 74 -9.47 1.18 13.84
CA LEU A 74 -8.31 0.31 13.86
C LEU A 74 -7.68 0.25 12.46
N LEU A 75 -6.42 -0.16 12.40
CA LEU A 75 -5.69 -0.38 11.14
C LEU A 75 -5.27 -1.84 11.01
N ILE A 76 -5.47 -2.44 9.84
CA ILE A 76 -4.87 -3.72 9.46
C ILE A 76 -4.04 -3.47 8.20
N LEU A 77 -2.72 -3.45 8.37
CA LEU A 77 -1.78 -2.99 7.34
C LEU A 77 -1.00 -4.17 6.78
N THR A 78 -0.99 -4.33 5.46
CA THR A 78 -0.08 -5.27 4.81
C THR A 78 1.18 -4.54 4.39
N THR A 79 2.34 -5.03 4.83
CA THR A 79 3.68 -4.59 4.39
C THR A 79 3.86 -3.06 4.28
N PRO A 80 3.49 -2.25 5.31
CA PRO A 80 3.61 -0.79 5.23
C PRO A 80 5.04 -0.34 4.92
N ALA A 81 5.19 0.58 3.97
CA ALA A 81 6.49 1.00 3.44
C ALA A 81 6.50 2.49 3.11
N GLY A 82 7.35 3.27 3.79
CA GLY A 82 7.64 4.67 3.42
C GLY A 82 8.68 4.79 2.30
N LEU A 83 9.37 3.68 1.98
CA LEU A 83 10.40 3.56 0.94
C LEU A 83 11.68 4.36 1.19
N SER A 84 11.78 5.06 2.31
CA SER A 84 13.02 5.65 2.85
C SER A 84 13.15 5.40 4.35
N ASP A 85 12.57 4.29 4.81
CA ASP A 85 12.43 3.96 6.23
C ASP A 85 13.80 3.79 6.90
N PHE A 86 13.96 4.35 8.11
CA PHE A 86 15.22 4.35 8.86
C PHE A 86 16.38 5.03 8.14
N GLY A 87 16.10 6.06 7.34
CA GLY A 87 17.10 6.79 6.56
C GLY A 87 17.68 6.02 5.37
N GLU A 88 17.02 4.94 4.93
CA GLU A 88 17.39 4.24 3.70
C GLU A 88 17.28 5.19 2.49
N ASP A 89 18.30 5.14 1.63
CA ASP A 89 18.43 6.02 0.48
C ASP A 89 17.64 5.46 -0.72
N TYR A 90 16.45 6.01 -0.96
CA TYR A 90 15.57 5.59 -2.06
C TYR A 90 16.26 5.69 -3.43
N SER A 91 17.24 6.57 -3.62
CA SER A 91 17.95 6.72 -4.89
C SER A 91 18.67 5.43 -5.33
N ARG A 92 18.94 4.53 -4.37
CA ARG A 92 19.55 3.21 -4.61
C ARG A 92 18.53 2.14 -5.01
N SER A 93 17.24 2.43 -4.89
CA SER A 93 16.18 1.51 -5.28
C SER A 93 16.19 1.26 -6.79
N PHE A 94 15.64 0.11 -7.20
CA PHE A 94 15.46 -0.20 -8.61
C PHE A 94 14.59 0.84 -9.33
N PHE A 95 13.57 1.36 -8.66
CA PHE A 95 12.68 2.38 -9.25
C PHE A 95 13.37 3.71 -9.48
N ALA A 96 14.18 4.17 -8.53
CA ALA A 96 14.94 5.40 -8.71
C ALA A 96 15.94 5.29 -9.88
N GLN A 97 16.48 4.09 -10.13
CA GLN A 97 17.33 3.84 -11.31
C GLN A 97 16.56 3.85 -12.64
N LEU A 98 15.23 3.68 -12.60
CA LEU A 98 14.35 3.84 -13.77
C LEU A 98 13.90 5.29 -13.97
N ALA A 99 14.05 6.16 -12.97
CA ALA A 99 13.75 7.58 -13.07
C ALA A 99 14.91 8.30 -13.78
N GLY A 100 14.68 8.76 -15.02
CA GLY A 100 15.63 9.44 -15.88
C GLY A 100 15.17 10.83 -16.30
N THR A 101 15.31 11.13 -17.60
CA THR A 101 14.85 12.42 -18.15
C THR A 101 13.34 12.36 -18.43
N PRO A 102 12.55 13.41 -18.14
CA PRO A 102 11.08 13.35 -18.11
C PRO A 102 10.40 12.81 -19.37
N MET A 103 10.99 13.03 -20.55
CA MET A 103 10.43 12.54 -21.83
C MET A 103 10.73 11.06 -22.06
N LEU A 104 11.89 10.57 -21.62
CA LEU A 104 12.27 9.16 -21.69
C LEU A 104 11.48 8.32 -20.69
N ASP A 105 11.16 8.88 -19.52
CA ASP A 105 10.41 8.17 -18.48
C ASP A 105 8.97 7.85 -18.91
N ARG A 106 8.32 8.76 -19.63
CA ARG A 106 6.96 8.55 -20.17
C ARG A 106 6.94 7.48 -21.26
N ILE A 107 7.97 7.43 -22.09
CA ILE A 107 8.13 6.40 -23.13
C ILE A 107 8.40 5.06 -22.46
N LEU A 108 9.36 4.99 -21.53
CA LEU A 108 9.70 3.78 -20.77
C LEU A 108 8.50 3.22 -20.01
N TYR A 109 7.69 4.10 -19.39
CA TYR A 109 6.45 3.71 -18.75
C TYR A 109 5.48 3.06 -19.75
N ASN A 110 5.18 3.75 -20.85
CA ASN A 110 4.21 3.25 -21.84
C ASN A 110 4.66 1.99 -22.58
N THR A 111 5.97 1.81 -22.82
CA THR A 111 6.49 0.69 -23.60
C THR A 111 7.00 -0.47 -22.76
N GLY A 112 7.38 -0.22 -21.50
CA GLY A 112 8.02 -1.20 -20.61
C GLY A 112 7.19 -1.57 -19.39
N ILE A 113 6.42 -0.63 -18.82
CA ILE A 113 5.70 -0.82 -17.54
C ILE A 113 4.21 -1.02 -17.78
N ALA A 114 3.53 -0.16 -18.52
CA ALA A 114 2.10 -0.21 -18.84
C ALA A 114 1.77 -1.23 -19.94
N THR A 115 2.42 -2.40 -19.91
CA THR A 115 2.19 -3.50 -20.84
C THR A 115 1.87 -4.78 -20.07
N ARG A 116 1.12 -5.69 -20.68
CA ARG A 116 0.78 -6.98 -20.06
C ARG A 116 2.02 -7.76 -19.61
N ASN A 117 3.07 -7.77 -20.46
CA ASN A 117 4.32 -8.47 -20.16
C ASN A 117 5.14 -7.75 -19.07
N GLY A 118 5.20 -6.41 -19.12
CA GLY A 118 5.87 -5.60 -18.10
C GLY A 118 5.26 -5.82 -16.72
N ILE A 119 3.93 -5.71 -16.63
CA ILE A 119 3.16 -5.95 -15.40
C ILE A 119 3.35 -7.38 -14.90
N ARG A 120 3.19 -8.38 -15.77
CA ARG A 120 3.40 -9.78 -15.37
C ARG A 120 4.81 -10.00 -14.83
N SER A 121 5.83 -9.52 -15.54
CA SER A 121 7.23 -9.62 -15.13
C SER A 121 7.46 -8.93 -13.78
N PHE A 122 6.87 -7.76 -13.55
CA PHE A 122 6.95 -7.08 -12.27
C PHE A 122 6.30 -7.89 -11.14
N LEU A 123 5.09 -8.40 -11.37
CA LEU A 123 4.37 -9.19 -10.38
C LEU A 123 5.14 -10.47 -10.01
N GLU A 124 5.63 -11.21 -11.00
CA GLU A 124 6.31 -12.49 -10.82
C GLU A 124 7.71 -12.36 -10.19
N ASN A 125 8.44 -11.28 -10.50
CA ASN A 125 9.83 -11.14 -10.09
C ASN A 125 10.05 -10.17 -8.92
N ARG A 126 9.05 -9.37 -8.53
CA ARG A 126 9.22 -8.32 -7.52
C ARG A 126 8.12 -8.27 -6.48
N GLN A 127 6.86 -8.44 -6.88
CA GLN A 127 5.73 -8.28 -5.95
C GLN A 127 5.36 -9.59 -5.24
N PHE A 128 5.36 -10.72 -5.94
CA PHE A 128 4.94 -12.01 -5.42
C PHE A 128 6.14 -12.85 -5.01
N ALA A 129 6.00 -13.65 -3.95
CA ALA A 129 7.01 -14.65 -3.60
C ALA A 129 7.02 -15.84 -4.56
N SER A 130 5.89 -16.12 -5.21
CA SER A 130 5.74 -17.22 -6.15
C SER A 130 5.00 -16.79 -7.41
N ALA A 131 5.70 -16.86 -8.54
CA ALA A 131 5.13 -16.57 -9.87
C ALA A 131 3.90 -17.45 -10.19
N SER A 132 3.81 -18.65 -9.63
CA SER A 132 2.65 -19.55 -9.82
C SER A 132 1.34 -18.98 -9.28
N ARG A 133 1.40 -17.98 -8.41
CA ARG A 133 0.23 -17.28 -7.85
C ARG A 133 -0.16 -16.03 -8.65
N VAL A 134 0.55 -15.70 -9.73
CA VAL A 134 0.25 -14.56 -10.61
C VAL A 134 -0.77 -14.97 -11.68
N TYR A 135 -2.05 -14.87 -11.32
CA TYR A 135 -3.17 -15.17 -12.22
C TYR A 135 -3.38 -14.07 -13.28
N GLN A 136 -3.91 -14.46 -14.44
CA GLN A 136 -4.13 -13.54 -15.56
C GLN A 136 -5.07 -12.38 -15.19
N GLU A 137 -6.08 -12.63 -14.38
CA GLU A 137 -7.04 -11.62 -13.92
C GLU A 137 -6.37 -10.50 -13.11
N ILE A 138 -5.32 -10.82 -12.34
CA ILE A 138 -4.53 -9.84 -11.58
C ILE A 138 -3.76 -8.94 -12.57
N VAL A 139 -3.08 -9.54 -13.54
CA VAL A 139 -2.35 -8.81 -14.57
C VAL A 139 -3.30 -7.88 -15.35
N ASP A 140 -4.50 -8.34 -15.66
CA ASP A 140 -5.49 -7.59 -16.44
C ASP A 140 -6.06 -6.42 -15.65
N ALA A 141 -6.29 -6.60 -14.34
CA ALA A 141 -6.70 -5.51 -13.45
C ALA A 141 -5.62 -4.42 -13.33
N TYR A 142 -4.36 -4.81 -13.16
CA TYR A 142 -3.23 -3.87 -13.13
C TYR A 142 -3.10 -3.13 -14.46
N LEU A 143 -3.22 -3.85 -15.59
CA LEU A 143 -3.15 -3.25 -16.92
C LEU A 143 -4.28 -2.24 -17.13
N ALA A 144 -5.50 -2.56 -16.72
CA ALA A 144 -6.64 -1.67 -16.84
C ALA A 144 -6.45 -0.33 -16.11
N SER A 145 -5.70 -0.32 -15.01
CA SER A 145 -5.30 0.90 -14.30
C SER A 145 -4.17 1.63 -15.02
N ALA A 146 -3.12 0.90 -15.42
CA ALA A 146 -1.91 1.48 -16.01
C ALA A 146 -2.12 2.15 -17.39
N VAL A 147 -3.17 1.78 -18.12
CA VAL A 147 -3.48 2.33 -19.46
C VAL A 147 -4.47 3.49 -19.44
N GLN A 148 -4.86 3.97 -18.26
CA GLN A 148 -5.77 5.11 -18.17
C GLN A 148 -5.11 6.40 -18.70
N PRO A 149 -5.88 7.33 -19.29
CA PRO A 149 -5.34 8.62 -19.70
C PRO A 149 -4.68 9.34 -18.52
N ASN A 150 -3.44 9.80 -18.71
CA ASN A 150 -2.63 10.47 -17.68
C ASN A 150 -2.21 9.58 -16.48
N ALA A 151 -2.36 8.26 -16.53
CA ALA A 151 -1.91 7.34 -15.47
C ALA A 151 -0.41 7.45 -15.18
N GLU A 152 0.39 7.87 -16.16
CA GLU A 152 1.82 8.06 -16.03
C GLU A 152 2.18 9.11 -14.97
N TYR A 153 1.34 10.11 -14.68
CA TYR A 153 1.71 11.16 -13.74
C TYR A 153 1.85 10.62 -12.31
N ALA A 154 0.89 9.80 -11.87
CA ALA A 154 0.95 9.17 -10.55
C ALA A 154 2.06 8.11 -10.49
N ALA A 155 2.17 7.29 -11.54
CA ALA A 155 3.21 6.27 -11.63
C ALA A 155 4.62 6.88 -11.63
N LEU A 156 4.86 7.96 -12.38
CA LEU A 156 6.16 8.64 -12.42
C LEU A 156 6.46 9.38 -11.12
N SER A 157 5.47 9.93 -10.42
CA SER A 157 5.72 10.47 -9.07
C SER A 157 6.13 9.39 -8.08
N PHE A 158 5.56 8.18 -8.18
CA PHE A 158 6.05 7.04 -7.41
C PHE A 158 7.50 6.66 -7.80
N VAL A 159 7.78 6.48 -9.09
CA VAL A 159 9.10 6.02 -9.59
C VAL A 159 10.23 7.02 -9.28
N ARG A 160 9.95 8.33 -9.35
CA ARG A 160 10.90 9.39 -8.99
C ARG A 160 11.18 9.49 -7.50
N GLY A 161 10.37 8.84 -6.67
CA GLY A 161 10.48 8.91 -5.22
C GLY A 161 9.81 10.14 -4.60
N ASP A 162 8.99 10.89 -5.36
CA ASP A 162 8.25 12.07 -4.86
C ASP A 162 7.34 11.73 -3.66
N LEU A 163 6.98 10.45 -3.54
CA LEU A 163 6.09 9.92 -2.51
C LEU A 163 6.83 9.22 -1.35
N CYS A 164 8.17 9.19 -1.39
CA CYS A 164 8.97 8.50 -0.39
C CYS A 164 9.17 9.36 0.86
N PHE A 165 9.13 8.73 2.02
CA PHE A 165 9.42 9.35 3.31
C PHE A 165 9.87 8.29 4.31
N ASP A 166 10.53 8.74 5.38
CA ASP A 166 10.90 7.83 6.46
C ASP A 166 9.69 7.61 7.40
N LEU A 167 9.01 6.46 7.27
CA LEU A 167 7.86 6.11 8.10
C LEU A 167 8.26 5.96 9.58
N SER A 168 9.52 5.65 9.89
CA SER A 168 9.99 5.46 11.28
C SER A 168 9.88 6.73 12.12
N LEU A 169 9.86 7.91 11.49
CA LEU A 169 9.66 9.20 12.16
C LEU A 169 8.21 9.43 12.59
N TYR A 170 7.25 8.73 11.98
CA TYR A 170 5.82 8.92 12.22
C TYR A 170 5.23 7.85 13.12
N VAL A 171 5.69 6.59 13.02
CA VAL A 171 5.16 5.46 13.81
C VAL A 171 5.06 5.73 15.32
N PRO A 172 6.02 6.40 15.98
CA PRO A 172 5.92 6.73 17.41
C PRO A 172 4.72 7.61 17.79
N GLN A 173 4.12 8.31 16.83
CA GLN A 173 2.99 9.23 17.03
C GLN A 173 1.62 8.54 16.86
N LEU A 174 1.60 7.33 16.31
CA LEU A 174 0.36 6.59 16.05
C LEU A 174 -0.33 6.20 17.36
N THR A 175 -1.63 6.45 17.45
CA THR A 175 -2.47 6.05 18.60
C THR A 175 -3.51 5.00 18.24
N THR A 176 -3.85 4.87 16.95
CA THR A 176 -4.85 3.92 16.46
C THR A 176 -4.39 2.47 16.62
N PRO A 177 -5.21 1.58 17.23
CA PRO A 177 -4.90 0.15 17.33
C PRO A 177 -4.60 -0.46 15.97
N THR A 178 -3.45 -1.12 15.85
CA THR A 178 -2.91 -1.53 14.55
C THR A 178 -2.41 -2.97 14.59
N ALA A 179 -2.75 -3.73 13.55
CA ALA A 179 -2.13 -5.00 13.20
C ALA A 179 -1.35 -4.85 11.90
N ILE A 180 -0.15 -5.43 11.85
CA ILE A 180 0.68 -5.51 10.64
C ILE A 180 0.78 -6.96 10.21
N ILE A 181 0.47 -7.22 8.94
CA ILE A 181 0.73 -8.49 8.25
C ILE A 181 1.90 -8.28 7.30
N TRP A 182 2.95 -9.09 7.39
CA TRP A 182 4.18 -8.88 6.64
C TRP A 182 4.59 -10.13 5.87
N GLY A 183 4.71 -10.05 4.55
CA GLY A 183 5.29 -11.15 3.77
C GLY A 183 6.80 -11.16 3.87
N GLU A 184 7.38 -12.27 4.33
CA GLU A 184 8.83 -12.36 4.59
C GLU A 184 9.69 -12.37 3.33
N LYS A 185 9.10 -12.59 2.15
CA LYS A 185 9.76 -12.54 0.84
C LYS A 185 9.55 -11.19 0.12
N SER A 186 9.04 -10.16 0.80
CA SER A 186 8.93 -8.82 0.23
C SER A 186 10.31 -8.29 -0.19
N GLU A 187 10.53 -8.10 -1.49
CA GLU A 187 11.81 -7.59 -2.02
C GLU A 187 11.95 -6.08 -1.84
N PHE A 188 10.85 -5.35 -1.68
CA PHE A 188 10.86 -3.88 -1.54
C PHE A 188 11.19 -3.42 -0.13
N THR A 189 10.75 -4.19 0.87
CA THR A 189 10.98 -3.92 2.29
C THR A 189 11.18 -5.24 3.02
N GLY A 190 12.40 -5.47 3.50
CA GLY A 190 12.73 -6.70 4.22
C GLY A 190 11.93 -6.84 5.52
N PRO A 191 11.69 -8.08 6.00
CA PRO A 191 10.93 -8.33 7.24
C PRO A 191 11.52 -7.65 8.47
N GLU A 192 12.83 -7.39 8.47
CA GLU A 192 13.51 -6.65 9.55
C GLU A 192 13.00 -5.20 9.68
N ILE A 193 12.71 -4.53 8.55
CA ILE A 193 12.11 -3.19 8.58
C ILE A 193 10.75 -3.24 9.27
N GLY A 194 9.91 -4.21 8.89
CA GLY A 194 8.59 -4.41 9.50
C GLY A 194 8.66 -4.66 11.01
N ARG A 195 9.57 -5.54 11.45
CA ARG A 195 9.78 -5.83 12.88
C ARG A 195 10.25 -4.59 13.64
N ARG A 196 11.19 -3.83 13.06
CA ARG A 196 11.67 -2.57 13.65
C ARG A 196 10.56 -1.54 13.76
N LEU A 197 9.77 -1.34 12.70
CA LEU A 197 8.61 -0.42 12.72
C LEU A 197 7.62 -0.81 13.82
N ALA A 198 7.26 -2.09 13.94
CA ALA A 198 6.38 -2.56 15.01
C ALA A 198 6.94 -2.29 16.41
N THR A 199 8.26 -2.38 16.59
CA THR A 199 8.93 -2.17 17.88
C THR A 199 9.00 -0.70 18.29
N LEU A 200 8.89 0.24 17.35
CA LEU A 200 8.89 1.68 17.65
C LEU A 200 7.66 2.12 18.45
N ASN A 201 6.53 1.42 18.29
CA ASN A 201 5.29 1.77 18.98
C ASN A 201 4.44 0.51 19.28
N PRO A 202 4.86 -0.30 20.28
CA PRO A 202 4.13 -1.53 20.64
C PRO A 202 2.78 -1.25 21.31
N GLN A 203 2.49 0.00 21.71
CA GLN A 203 1.19 0.37 22.25
C GLN A 203 0.13 0.46 21.15
N ALA A 204 0.45 1.11 20.02
CA ALA A 204 -0.45 1.18 18.88
C ALA A 204 -0.35 -0.08 18.00
N ILE A 205 0.86 -0.57 17.71
CA ILE A 205 1.10 -1.75 16.89
C ILE A 205 1.10 -2.98 17.79
N GLN A 206 -0.10 -3.50 18.06
CA GLN A 206 -0.33 -4.59 19.00
C GLN A 206 -0.03 -5.96 18.41
N ILE A 207 -0.04 -6.06 17.07
CA ILE A 207 0.12 -7.32 16.35
C ILE A 207 1.09 -7.13 15.18
N PHE A 208 2.10 -8.00 15.10
CA PHE A 208 2.96 -8.15 13.93
C PHE A 208 2.97 -9.62 13.50
N GLN A 209 2.44 -9.91 12.32
CA GLN A 209 2.27 -11.25 11.78
C GLN A 209 3.13 -11.43 10.52
N PRO A 210 4.30 -12.06 10.63
CA PRO A 210 5.04 -12.50 9.45
C PRO A 210 4.30 -13.65 8.76
N LEU A 211 4.42 -13.70 7.44
CA LEU A 211 3.94 -14.78 6.57
C LEU A 211 5.12 -15.29 5.74
N GLU A 212 5.47 -16.55 5.99
CA GLU A 212 6.47 -17.29 5.22
C GLU A 212 5.97 -17.48 3.78
N ASP A 213 6.91 -17.48 2.83
CA ASP A 213 6.63 -17.67 1.40
C ASP A 213 5.55 -16.73 0.82
N VAL A 214 5.46 -15.52 1.35
CA VAL A 214 4.59 -14.44 0.86
C VAL A 214 5.42 -13.18 0.60
N GLY A 215 5.14 -12.53 -0.52
CA GLY A 215 5.80 -11.29 -0.96
C GLY A 215 5.09 -10.05 -0.44
N LEU A 216 5.02 -9.01 -1.27
CA LEU A 216 4.52 -7.70 -0.88
C LEU A 216 3.01 -7.70 -0.61
N THR A 217 2.23 -8.54 -1.30
CA THR A 217 0.75 -8.48 -1.28
C THR A 217 0.12 -9.78 -0.81
N PRO A 218 0.10 -10.06 0.52
CA PRO A 218 -0.55 -11.24 1.08
C PRO A 218 -2.00 -11.44 0.62
N GLN A 219 -2.74 -10.35 0.46
CA GLN A 219 -4.13 -10.37 0.04
C GLN A 219 -4.34 -10.92 -1.37
N LEU A 220 -3.32 -10.84 -2.25
CA LEU A 220 -3.36 -11.40 -3.60
C LEU A 220 -2.72 -12.80 -3.66
N GLU A 221 -1.71 -13.06 -2.84
CA GLU A 221 -0.97 -14.32 -2.84
C GLU A 221 -1.67 -15.43 -2.07
N MET A 222 -2.19 -15.10 -0.89
CA MET A 222 -2.85 -16.03 0.02
C MET A 222 -4.17 -15.43 0.52
N PRO A 223 -5.18 -15.29 -0.36
CA PRO A 223 -6.43 -14.60 -0.02
C PRO A 223 -7.15 -15.26 1.16
N ALA A 224 -7.24 -16.59 1.20
CA ALA A 224 -7.92 -17.30 2.29
C ALA A 224 -7.25 -17.08 3.66
N VAL A 225 -5.91 -17.13 3.71
CA VAL A 225 -5.15 -16.85 4.93
C VAL A 225 -5.34 -15.39 5.34
N THR A 226 -5.20 -14.47 4.39
CA THR A 226 -5.35 -13.02 4.66
C THR A 226 -6.75 -12.69 5.17
N ILE A 227 -7.80 -13.28 4.60
CA ILE A 227 -9.18 -13.14 5.09
C ILE A 227 -9.30 -13.64 6.54
N GLY A 228 -8.74 -14.80 6.85
CA GLY A 228 -8.74 -15.35 8.21
C GLY A 228 -8.03 -14.44 9.22
N LEU A 229 -6.89 -13.87 8.84
CA LEU A 229 -6.14 -12.94 9.68
C LEU A 229 -6.89 -11.61 9.88
N ILE A 230 -7.48 -11.05 8.82
CA ILE A 230 -8.30 -9.84 8.93
C ILE A 230 -9.46 -10.08 9.90
N ARG A 231 -10.21 -11.18 9.75
CA ARG A 231 -11.30 -11.53 10.69
C ARG A 231 -10.80 -11.61 12.13
N ARG A 232 -9.67 -12.29 12.35
CA ARG A 232 -9.06 -12.40 13.67
C ARG A 232 -8.70 -11.04 14.26
N TYR A 233 -8.12 -10.14 13.48
CA TYR A 233 -7.64 -8.85 13.97
C TYR A 233 -8.75 -7.81 14.12
N LEU A 234 -9.79 -7.86 13.29
CA LEU A 234 -11.02 -7.09 13.53
C LEU A 234 -11.61 -7.40 14.91
N ASN A 235 -11.65 -8.68 15.29
CA ASN A 235 -12.15 -9.09 16.60
C ASN A 235 -11.20 -8.69 17.74
N LEU A 236 -9.90 -8.93 17.62
CA LEU A 236 -8.93 -8.67 18.68
C LEU A 236 -8.76 -7.17 18.96
N LEU A 237 -8.74 -6.33 17.92
CA LEU A 237 -8.55 -4.89 18.07
C LEU A 237 -9.87 -4.14 18.29
N GLY A 238 -10.99 -4.64 17.77
CA GLY A 238 -12.30 -3.99 17.86
C GLY A 238 -13.08 -4.24 19.16
N SER A 239 -12.53 -5.01 20.10
CA SER A 239 -13.15 -5.32 21.40
C SER A 239 -12.89 -4.26 22.48
N TYR A 240 -12.27 -3.13 22.12
CA TYR A 240 -11.96 -1.98 22.97
C TYR A 240 -12.63 -0.72 22.42
#